data_AF-A0A5N6YXD9-F1
#
_entry.id   AF-A0A5N6YXD9-F1
#
_cell.length_a   1.000
_cell.length_b   1.000
_cell.length_c   1.000
_cell.angle_alpha   90.00
_cell.angle_beta   90.00
_cell.angle_gamma   90.00
#
_symmetry.space_group_name_H-M   'P 1'
#
loop_
_entity.id
_entity.type
_entity.pdbx_description
1 polymer ?
#
loop_
_entity_poly.entity_id
_entity_poly.type
_entity_poly.pdbx_seq_one_letter_code
_entity_poly.pdbx_strand_id
1 'polypeptide(L)'
;MPLMPRRRTSHSEPIASSSANEALAYPLTSMQQSNHPQRRGPIEGPNGRRLVRRVTWRSSTYKLMASLWVLGVFYIVWFIRDIFYLPFTHTQPITVTTSVSQDFLERYIGHQECGISSLALYEPPQIDDLGVSSYLYCETRDSLLNAMSNGGRHGFDEAYTSNGCFYRWYTNSEVCGILQKFGALVFVGDESLADVYAGFNILLRGDLATGAMRKSEMTKEQIKKCRCGAQFTSASCLPLRVTSSDQAEKQNARDTSDACSASIPHALVTATSSPASKSAHERFRQLISRASNQGKPVPVIQSLSLSTSYSLAIAGNSMDEWLALAQSSKREMPFLWLGPTAPGHQKSAGNDIHVSSQQYTLDTSEAARTRGVEALGMYNATLQADSWDGIHYGEKVALIQAMMVINWLSML
;
A
#
# COMPACT_ATOMS: atom_id res chain seq x y z
N MET A 1 -33.46 -28.34 66.26
CA MET A 1 -34.63 -28.93 65.58
C MET A 1 -35.14 -27.91 64.57
N PRO A 2 -35.58 -28.27 63.36
CA PRO A 2 -35.12 -29.27 62.37
C PRO A 2 -34.70 -28.54 61.05
N LEU A 3 -34.20 -29.10 59.93
CA LEU A 3 -33.98 -30.44 59.39
C LEU A 3 -32.95 -30.29 58.24
N MET A 4 -32.00 -31.24 58.13
CA MET A 4 -31.20 -31.47 56.91
C MET A 4 -32.09 -31.98 55.75
N PRO A 5 -31.56 -31.95 54.50
CA PRO A 5 -31.11 -33.20 53.88
C PRO A 5 -29.71 -33.05 53.24
N ARG A 6 -28.75 -33.98 53.49
CA ARG A 6 -28.50 -35.22 52.70
C ARG A 6 -28.43 -34.93 51.18
N ARG A 7 -27.37 -35.24 50.42
CA ARG A 7 -26.48 -36.40 50.43
C ARG A 7 -25.35 -36.16 49.39
N ARG A 8 -24.12 -36.64 49.69
CA ARG A 8 -23.12 -37.35 48.83
C ARG A 8 -22.66 -36.76 47.48
N THR A 9 -21.42 -36.93 46.99
CA THR A 9 -20.13 -37.50 47.47
C THR A 9 -19.07 -37.14 46.43
N SER A 10 -17.89 -36.73 46.90
CA SER A 10 -16.62 -36.72 46.15
C SER A 10 -15.89 -38.07 46.29
N HIS A 11 -14.89 -38.27 45.42
CA HIS A 11 -13.93 -39.39 45.30
C HIS A 11 -14.42 -40.60 44.50
N SER A 12 -13.77 -40.91 43.38
CA SER A 12 -12.48 -41.61 43.29
C SER A 12 -12.20 -42.02 41.82
N GLU A 13 -11.02 -41.67 41.31
CA GLU A 13 -10.27 -42.48 40.33
C GLU A 13 -9.74 -43.73 41.08
N PRO A 14 -9.47 -44.91 40.45
CA PRO A 14 -8.51 -44.99 39.34
C PRO A 14 -8.59 -46.18 38.34
N ILE A 15 -7.78 -46.04 37.28
CA ILE A 15 -7.01 -47.09 36.56
C ILE A 15 -7.76 -48.10 35.64
N ALA A 16 -7.34 -47.97 34.38
CA ALA A 16 -7.03 -48.98 33.36
C ALA A 16 -8.14 -49.66 32.54
N SER A 17 -7.82 -49.62 31.24
CA SER A 17 -7.91 -50.66 30.23
C SER A 17 -9.15 -50.70 29.34
N SER A 18 -8.87 -50.42 28.07
CA SER A 18 -9.38 -51.11 26.89
C SER A 18 -10.89 -51.20 26.72
N SER A 19 -11.44 -50.35 25.85
CA SER A 19 -12.37 -50.83 24.83
C SER A 19 -12.34 -49.89 23.62
N ALA A 20 -12.08 -50.51 22.48
CA ALA A 20 -12.01 -49.91 21.16
C ALA A 20 -13.35 -49.28 20.77
N ASN A 21 -13.31 -48.07 20.20
CA ASN A 21 -14.37 -47.59 19.33
C ASN A 21 -14.27 -48.33 17.99
N GLU A 22 -15.18 -49.26 17.76
CA GLU A 22 -15.47 -49.82 16.43
C GLU A 22 -16.20 -48.77 15.58
N ALA A 23 -15.48 -48.18 14.63
CA ALA A 23 -16.05 -47.62 13.42
C ALA A 23 -15.26 -48.24 12.25
N LEU A 24 -15.99 -48.97 11.40
CA LEU A 24 -15.49 -49.86 10.36
C LEU A 24 -14.43 -49.21 9.45
N ALA A 25 -13.23 -49.78 9.46
CA ALA A 25 -12.27 -49.72 8.36
C ALA A 25 -11.74 -51.15 8.11
N TYR A 26 -11.97 -51.66 6.90
CA TYR A 26 -11.53 -52.99 6.48
C TYR A 26 -10.00 -53.10 6.46
N PRO A 27 -9.40 -54.22 6.90
CA PRO A 27 -7.96 -54.40 6.85
C PRO A 27 -7.51 -54.98 5.51
N LEU A 28 -6.52 -54.32 4.92
CA LEU A 28 -5.66 -54.84 3.86
C LEU A 28 -4.82 -56.00 4.44
N THR A 29 -4.95 -57.21 3.87
CA THR A 29 -3.92 -58.24 3.95
C THR A 29 -3.38 -58.49 2.54
N SER A 30 -2.18 -57.99 2.29
CA SER A 30 -1.38 -58.32 1.11
C SER A 30 -0.59 -59.60 1.37
N MET A 31 -1.03 -60.70 0.78
CA MET A 31 -0.19 -61.86 0.50
C MET A 31 -0.05 -61.97 -1.02
N GLN A 32 1.07 -61.43 -1.50
CA GLN A 32 1.98 -62.06 -2.44
C GLN A 32 1.33 -62.82 -3.62
N GLN A 33 1.14 -62.12 -4.74
CA GLN A 33 1.26 -62.77 -6.04
C GLN A 33 1.88 -61.82 -7.08
N SER A 34 3.02 -62.27 -7.56
CA SER A 34 3.83 -61.72 -8.64
C SER A 34 2.99 -61.41 -9.88
N ASN A 35 2.79 -60.14 -10.20
CA ASN A 35 2.24 -59.73 -11.49
C ASN A 35 3.36 -59.24 -12.41
N HIS A 36 3.98 -60.19 -13.09
CA HIS A 36 4.44 -59.93 -14.46
C HIS A 36 3.22 -59.66 -15.34
N PRO A 37 3.30 -58.74 -16.32
CA PRO A 37 2.16 -58.47 -17.21
C PRO A 37 1.87 -59.73 -18.04
N GLN A 38 0.73 -60.36 -17.81
CA GLN A 38 0.19 -61.37 -18.71
C GLN A 38 -0.04 -60.73 -20.09
N ARG A 39 0.84 -61.06 -21.04
CA ARG A 39 0.64 -60.82 -22.47
C ARG A 39 -0.67 -61.49 -22.88
N ARG A 40 -1.72 -60.70 -23.12
CA ARG A 40 -2.92 -61.17 -23.82
C ARG A 40 -2.52 -61.72 -25.18
N GLY A 41 -2.78 -63.00 -25.39
CA GLY A 41 -2.66 -63.64 -26.70
C GLY A 41 -3.64 -63.04 -27.73
N PRO A 42 -3.40 -63.23 -29.03
CA PRO A 42 -4.25 -62.70 -30.08
C PRO A 42 -5.67 -63.30 -29.99
N ILE A 43 -6.69 -62.46 -30.18
CA ILE A 43 -8.09 -62.88 -30.24
C ILE A 43 -8.30 -63.65 -31.55
N GLU A 44 -8.62 -64.94 -31.44
CA GLU A 44 -8.94 -65.83 -32.56
C GLU A 44 -10.44 -65.77 -32.87
N GLY A 45 -10.79 -65.61 -34.14
CA GLY A 45 -12.17 -65.69 -34.62
C GLY A 45 -12.59 -67.14 -34.93
N PRO A 46 -13.89 -67.40 -35.14
CA PRO A 46 -14.38 -68.74 -35.49
C PRO A 46 -13.70 -69.23 -36.78
N ASN A 47 -13.24 -70.48 -36.80
CA ASN A 47 -12.45 -71.14 -37.85
C ASN A 47 -10.94 -70.82 -37.88
N GLY A 48 -10.32 -70.38 -36.78
CA GLY A 48 -8.85 -70.36 -36.63
C GLY A 48 -8.12 -69.40 -37.57
N ARG A 49 -8.83 -68.48 -38.21
CA ARG A 49 -8.22 -67.43 -39.03
C ARG A 49 -7.86 -66.25 -38.13
N ARG A 50 -6.55 -66.00 -38.02
CA ARG A 50 -5.96 -64.87 -37.29
C ARG A 50 -6.59 -63.56 -37.80
N LEU A 51 -7.33 -62.86 -36.95
CA LEU A 51 -7.88 -61.54 -37.25
C LEU A 51 -6.72 -60.54 -37.31
N VAL A 52 -6.11 -60.38 -38.47
CA VAL A 52 -5.22 -59.25 -38.74
C VAL A 52 -6.11 -58.02 -38.71
N ARG A 53 -6.00 -57.23 -37.63
CA ARG A 53 -6.66 -55.93 -37.49
C ARG A 53 -6.24 -55.11 -38.71
N ARG A 54 -7.12 -55.02 -39.71
CA ARG A 54 -6.89 -54.18 -40.90
C ARG A 54 -6.84 -52.75 -40.37
N VAL A 55 -5.63 -52.24 -40.15
CA VAL A 55 -5.39 -50.83 -39.88
C VAL A 55 -5.81 -50.13 -41.16
N THR A 56 -7.07 -49.72 -41.23
CA THR A 56 -7.54 -48.92 -42.35
C THR A 56 -6.73 -47.63 -42.30
N TRP A 57 -5.99 -47.34 -43.37
CA TRP A 57 -5.13 -46.16 -43.48
C TRP A 57 -5.88 -44.89 -43.02
N ARG A 58 -7.19 -44.82 -43.33
CA ARG A 58 -8.13 -43.79 -42.87
C ARG A 58 -8.20 -43.57 -41.35
N SER A 59 -8.15 -44.62 -40.54
CA SER A 59 -8.19 -44.48 -39.07
C SER A 59 -6.85 -44.02 -38.51
N SER A 60 -5.74 -44.47 -39.12
CA SER A 60 -4.40 -44.06 -38.72
C SER A 60 -4.12 -42.61 -39.10
N THR A 61 -4.55 -42.18 -40.29
CA THR A 61 -4.40 -40.78 -40.73
C THR A 61 -5.23 -39.83 -39.88
N TYR A 62 -6.43 -40.24 -39.46
CA TYR A 62 -7.25 -39.41 -38.57
C TYR A 62 -6.60 -39.21 -37.20
N LYS A 63 -6.03 -40.28 -36.63
CA LYS A 63 -5.29 -40.18 -35.36
C LYS A 63 -4.06 -39.28 -35.48
N LEU A 64 -3.33 -39.40 -36.59
CA LEU A 64 -2.14 -38.59 -36.84
C LEU A 64 -2.50 -37.11 -37.04
N MET A 65 -3.57 -36.82 -37.80
CA MET A 65 -4.07 -35.45 -37.98
C MET A 65 -4.62 -34.86 -36.67
N ALA A 66 -5.32 -35.65 -35.85
CA ALA A 66 -5.80 -35.21 -34.55
C ALA A 66 -4.62 -34.89 -33.59
N SER A 67 -3.59 -35.74 -33.57
CA SER A 67 -2.38 -35.49 -32.77
C SER A 67 -1.61 -34.26 -33.25
N LEU A 68 -1.47 -34.06 -34.56
CA LEU A 68 -0.84 -32.86 -35.12
C LEU A 68 -1.64 -31.59 -34.81
N TRP A 69 -2.96 -31.66 -34.83
CA TRP A 69 -3.82 -30.53 -34.47
C TRP A 69 -3.66 -30.15 -32.99
N VAL A 70 -3.66 -31.13 -32.09
CA VAL A 70 -3.44 -30.89 -30.66
C VAL A 70 -2.05 -30.29 -30.41
N LEU A 71 -1.01 -30.80 -31.07
CA LEU A 71 0.34 -30.22 -30.99
C LEU A 71 0.40 -28.80 -31.57
N GLY A 72 -0.32 -28.53 -32.66
CA GLY A 72 -0.46 -27.20 -33.24
C GLY A 72 -1.14 -26.21 -32.28
N VAL A 73 -2.19 -26.63 -31.57
CA VAL A 73 -2.84 -25.80 -30.55
C VAL A 73 -1.90 -25.54 -29.38
N PHE A 74 -1.16 -26.54 -28.89
CA PHE A 74 -0.16 -26.33 -27.84
C PHE A 74 0.97 -25.41 -28.30
N TYR A 75 1.41 -25.54 -29.56
CA TYR A 75 2.42 -24.66 -30.14
C TYR A 75 1.90 -23.22 -30.25
N ILE A 76 0.65 -23.01 -30.68
CA ILE A 76 0.03 -21.69 -30.74
C ILE A 76 -0.13 -21.09 -29.34
N VAL A 77 -0.57 -21.86 -28.34
CA VAL A 77 -0.67 -21.38 -26.95
C VAL A 77 0.71 -21.05 -26.38
N TRP A 78 1.73 -21.87 -26.68
CA TRP A 78 3.11 -21.59 -26.30
C TRP A 78 3.67 -20.36 -27.01
N PHE A 79 3.36 -20.17 -28.28
CA PHE A 79 3.79 -19.03 -29.09
C PHE A 79 3.06 -17.74 -28.69
N ILE A 80 1.77 -17.82 -28.36
CA ILE A 80 1.03 -16.71 -27.73
C ILE A 80 1.64 -16.42 -26.37
N ARG A 81 1.97 -17.43 -25.55
CA ARG A 81 2.70 -17.22 -24.30
C ARG A 81 4.02 -16.50 -24.58
N ASP A 82 4.86 -16.95 -25.50
CA ASP A 82 6.18 -16.35 -25.78
C ASP A 82 6.08 -14.95 -26.42
N ILE A 83 5.09 -14.70 -27.28
CA ILE A 83 4.88 -13.38 -27.91
C ILE A 83 4.27 -12.38 -26.91
N PHE A 84 3.35 -12.81 -26.05
CA PHE A 84 2.78 -11.93 -25.01
C PHE A 84 3.60 -11.93 -23.70
N TYR A 85 4.61 -12.82 -23.58
CA TYR A 85 5.76 -12.71 -22.69
C TYR A 85 6.98 -12.07 -23.38
N LEU A 86 6.78 -11.39 -24.52
CA LEU A 86 7.64 -10.24 -24.75
C LEU A 86 7.43 -9.33 -23.53
N PRO A 87 8.49 -9.01 -22.77
CA PRO A 87 8.33 -8.02 -21.74
C PRO A 87 7.78 -6.81 -22.48
N PHE A 88 6.61 -6.32 -22.06
CA PHE A 88 6.41 -4.89 -22.13
C PHE A 88 7.75 -4.33 -21.72
N THR A 89 8.39 -3.58 -22.61
CA THR A 89 9.57 -2.81 -22.29
C THR A 89 9.13 -1.95 -21.12
N HIS A 90 9.30 -2.48 -19.91
CA HIS A 90 9.66 -1.74 -18.74
C HIS A 90 10.81 -0.94 -19.29
N THR A 91 10.54 0.33 -19.55
CA THR A 91 11.56 1.36 -19.47
C THR A 91 12.37 0.94 -18.28
N GLN A 92 13.58 0.42 -18.54
CA GLN A 92 14.45 -0.06 -17.49
C GLN A 92 14.41 1.03 -16.43
N PRO A 93 14.10 0.72 -15.16
CA PRO A 93 14.43 1.68 -14.13
C PRO A 93 15.91 1.94 -14.38
N ILE A 94 16.22 3.20 -14.71
CA ILE A 94 17.58 3.70 -14.83
C ILE A 94 18.34 2.98 -13.72
N THR A 95 19.37 2.22 -14.08
CA THR A 95 20.31 1.67 -13.11
C THR A 95 20.89 2.88 -12.39
N VAL A 96 20.20 3.30 -11.33
CA VAL A 96 20.70 4.25 -10.37
C VAL A 96 21.77 3.43 -9.67
N THR A 97 23.00 3.59 -10.15
CA THR A 97 24.18 3.39 -9.34
C THR A 97 23.96 4.28 -8.11
N THR A 98 23.38 3.73 -7.06
CA THR A 98 23.30 4.38 -5.75
C THR A 98 24.71 4.41 -5.22
N SER A 99 25.47 5.43 -5.62
CA SER A 99 26.65 5.83 -4.87
C SER A 99 26.18 6.10 -3.45
N VAL A 100 26.86 5.46 -2.49
CA VAL A 100 26.77 5.75 -1.07
C VAL A 100 26.70 7.28 -0.87
N SER A 101 25.70 7.74 -0.12
CA SER A 101 25.47 9.12 0.38
C SER A 101 25.06 10.24 -0.60
N GLN A 102 24.08 10.03 -1.50
CA GLN A 102 23.44 11.17 -2.17
C GLN A 102 22.29 11.73 -1.33
N ASP A 103 22.36 13.02 -0.96
CA ASP A 103 21.24 13.71 -0.31
C ASP A 103 20.23 14.22 -1.35
N PHE A 104 19.10 13.54 -1.47
CA PHE A 104 18.01 13.89 -2.38
C PHE A 104 17.37 15.25 -2.10
N LEU A 105 17.55 15.81 -0.89
CA LEU A 105 17.00 17.11 -0.50
C LEU A 105 18.00 18.26 -0.64
N GLU A 106 19.24 17.99 -1.07
CA GLU A 106 20.31 19.01 -1.15
C GLU A 106 19.92 20.23 -2.01
N ARG A 107 19.13 20.01 -3.07
CA ARG A 107 18.69 21.07 -3.98
C ARG A 107 17.44 21.81 -3.52
N TYR A 108 16.83 21.42 -2.41
CA TYR A 108 15.59 22.04 -1.95
C TYR A 108 15.88 23.42 -1.36
N ILE A 109 14.99 24.38 -1.67
CA ILE A 109 15.02 25.71 -1.07
C ILE A 109 14.90 25.55 0.46
N GLY A 110 15.83 26.15 1.20
CA GLY A 110 15.85 26.07 2.65
C GLY A 110 16.51 24.82 3.23
N HIS A 111 17.17 23.97 2.43
CA HIS A 111 17.90 22.79 2.93
C HIS A 111 18.82 23.10 4.11
N GLN A 112 19.74 24.08 3.95
CA GLN A 112 20.65 24.50 5.01
C GLN A 112 19.94 25.19 6.19
N GLU A 113 18.88 25.94 5.92
CA GLU A 113 18.13 26.68 6.95
C GLU A 113 17.32 25.75 7.86
N CYS A 114 16.65 24.77 7.25
CA CYS A 114 15.79 23.82 7.95
C CYS A 114 16.58 22.64 8.52
N GLY A 115 17.79 22.39 8.03
CA GLY A 115 18.67 21.34 8.54
C GLY A 115 18.13 19.92 8.30
N ILE A 116 17.37 19.71 7.22
CA ILE A 116 16.76 18.41 6.90
C ILE A 116 17.50 17.81 5.71
N SER A 117 18.13 16.66 5.95
CA SER A 117 18.76 15.82 4.93
C SER A 117 17.92 14.58 4.69
N SER A 118 17.83 14.11 3.44
CA SER A 118 17.15 12.85 3.12
C SER A 118 17.79 11.64 3.82
N LEU A 119 19.10 11.69 4.09
CA LEU A 119 19.83 10.65 4.81
C LEU A 119 19.36 10.49 6.27
N ALA A 120 18.77 11.55 6.84
CA ALA A 120 18.17 11.52 8.17
C ALA A 120 16.70 11.04 8.14
N LEU A 121 16.12 10.87 6.96
CA LEU A 121 14.72 10.48 6.79
C LEU A 121 14.55 9.04 6.31
N TYR A 122 15.51 8.54 5.53
CA TYR A 122 15.43 7.28 4.82
C TYR A 122 16.82 6.67 4.64
N GLU A 123 16.91 5.35 4.85
CA GLU A 123 18.10 4.58 4.55
C GLU A 123 17.90 3.79 3.23
N PRO A 124 18.72 4.02 2.18
CA PRO A 124 18.66 3.24 0.96
C PRO A 124 19.20 1.81 1.16
N PRO A 125 18.81 0.85 0.31
CA PRO A 125 19.38 -0.49 0.36
C PRO A 125 20.89 -0.42 0.14
N GLN A 126 21.67 -0.97 1.08
CA GLN A 126 23.11 -1.05 0.96
C GLN A 126 23.50 -2.21 0.02
N ILE A 127 24.42 -1.93 -0.89
CA ILE A 127 25.03 -2.93 -1.75
C ILE A 127 26.31 -3.37 -1.04
N ASP A 128 26.34 -4.59 -0.50
CA ASP A 128 27.56 -5.15 0.09
C ASP A 128 28.67 -5.28 -0.97
N ASP A 129 29.94 -5.16 -0.54
CA ASP A 129 31.15 -5.28 -1.38
C ASP A 129 31.25 -6.60 -2.19
N LEU A 130 30.42 -7.60 -1.86
CA LEU A 130 30.30 -8.87 -2.56
C LEU A 130 29.21 -8.87 -3.66
N GLY A 131 28.56 -7.73 -3.92
CA GLY A 131 27.56 -7.56 -4.97
C GLY A 131 26.21 -8.25 -4.71
N VAL A 132 26.00 -8.77 -3.50
CA VAL A 132 24.73 -9.38 -3.08
C VAL A 132 23.95 -8.34 -2.27
N SER A 133 22.95 -7.72 -2.90
CA SER A 133 22.01 -6.83 -2.21
C SER A 133 21.24 -7.65 -1.18
N SER A 134 21.47 -7.43 0.11
CA SER A 134 20.77 -8.21 1.15
C SER A 134 19.25 -7.96 1.15
N TYR A 135 18.79 -6.86 0.55
CA TYR A 135 17.38 -6.55 0.32
C TYR A 135 17.21 -5.71 -0.95
N LEU A 136 16.21 -6.04 -1.79
CA LEU A 136 15.88 -5.30 -3.01
C LEU A 136 14.70 -4.34 -2.76
N TYR A 137 14.49 -3.41 -3.68
CA TYR A 137 13.27 -2.60 -3.72
C TYR A 137 12.04 -3.49 -3.89
N CYS A 138 10.92 -3.12 -3.26
CA CYS A 138 9.68 -3.88 -3.35
C CYS A 138 9.18 -4.01 -4.81
N GLU A 139 8.88 -5.24 -5.24
CA GLU A 139 8.46 -5.53 -6.62
C GLU A 139 6.95 -5.41 -6.83
N THR A 140 6.16 -5.71 -5.80
CA THR A 140 4.69 -5.67 -5.87
C THR A 140 4.12 -4.60 -4.96
N ARG A 141 2.98 -4.05 -5.34
CA ARG A 141 2.25 -3.05 -4.55
C ARG A 141 1.89 -3.56 -3.15
N ASP A 142 1.47 -4.81 -3.04
CA ASP A 142 1.16 -5.45 -1.74
C ASP A 142 2.40 -5.57 -0.86
N SER A 143 3.54 -6.00 -1.43
CA SER A 143 4.81 -6.09 -0.70
C SER A 143 5.28 -4.71 -0.23
N LEU A 144 5.11 -3.68 -1.06
CA LEU A 144 5.44 -2.30 -0.73
C LEU A 144 4.59 -1.76 0.42
N LEU A 145 3.27 -1.90 0.35
CA LEU A 145 2.35 -1.45 1.41
C LEU A 145 2.61 -2.19 2.71
N ASN A 146 2.87 -3.51 2.65
CA ASN A 146 3.22 -4.30 3.82
C ASN A 146 4.57 -3.88 4.42
N ALA A 147 5.58 -3.64 3.59
CA ALA A 147 6.91 -3.21 4.04
C ALA A 147 6.88 -1.83 4.70
N MET A 148 6.17 -0.86 4.11
CA MET A 148 6.01 0.49 4.67
C MET A 148 5.13 0.50 5.93
N SER A 149 4.12 -0.36 6.02
CA SER A 149 3.25 -0.42 7.21
C SER A 149 3.94 -1.06 8.41
N ASN A 150 4.82 -2.05 8.17
CA ASN A 150 5.46 -2.84 9.23
C ASN A 150 6.92 -2.47 9.48
N GLY A 151 7.48 -1.52 8.73
CA GLY A 151 8.77 -0.91 9.04
C GLY A 151 8.69 0.03 10.23
N GLY A 152 9.82 0.64 10.60
CA GLY A 152 9.90 1.52 11.75
C GLY A 152 11.20 2.30 11.78
N ARG A 153 11.42 3.00 12.88
CA ARG A 153 12.71 3.62 13.20
C ARG A 153 13.49 2.69 14.12
N HIS A 154 14.81 2.75 14.07
CA HIS A 154 15.69 1.97 14.95
C HIS A 154 16.40 2.90 15.94
N GLY A 155 15.60 3.64 16.69
CA GLY A 155 16.06 4.71 17.57
C GLY A 155 15.08 5.87 17.56
N PHE A 156 15.16 6.74 18.57
CA PHE A 156 14.29 7.89 18.67
C PHE A 156 14.69 8.94 17.62
N ASP A 157 13.75 9.31 16.76
CA ASP A 157 13.92 10.29 15.68
C ASP A 157 14.95 9.93 14.60
N GLU A 158 15.37 8.66 14.55
CA GLU A 158 16.27 8.10 13.53
C GLU A 158 15.56 7.89 12.18
N ALA A 159 16.32 7.69 11.11
CA ALA A 159 15.78 7.43 9.77
C ALA A 159 14.78 6.25 9.76
N TYR A 160 13.74 6.37 8.93
CA TYR A 160 12.75 5.30 8.79
C TYR A 160 13.27 4.20 7.86
N THR A 161 13.07 2.95 8.27
CA THR A 161 13.44 1.74 7.52
C THR A 161 12.20 0.87 7.31
N SER A 162 11.92 0.48 6.07
CA SER A 162 10.82 -0.44 5.76
C SER A 162 11.17 -1.89 6.10
N ASN A 163 10.15 -2.71 6.36
CA ASN A 163 10.36 -4.11 6.73
C ASN A 163 10.43 -5.03 5.49
N GLY A 164 11.52 -5.78 5.35
CA GLY A 164 11.69 -6.81 4.32
C GLY A 164 12.16 -6.29 2.96
N CYS A 165 11.46 -5.34 2.34
CA CYS A 165 11.90 -4.70 1.08
C CYS A 165 11.89 -3.18 1.20
N PHE A 166 12.65 -2.50 0.33
CA PHE A 166 12.82 -1.05 0.39
C PHE A 166 11.79 -0.33 -0.48
N TYR A 167 11.24 0.76 0.03
CA TYR A 167 10.59 1.79 -0.79
C TYR A 167 11.65 2.75 -1.35
N ARG A 168 11.30 3.55 -2.36
CA ARG A 168 12.22 4.47 -3.04
C ARG A 168 12.07 5.89 -2.54
N TRP A 169 13.16 6.61 -2.37
CA TRP A 169 13.11 8.06 -2.25
C TRP A 169 13.18 8.68 -3.65
N TYR A 170 12.10 9.32 -4.08
CA TYR A 170 12.03 9.94 -5.40
C TYR A 170 12.51 11.40 -5.36
N THR A 171 13.27 11.81 -6.37
CA THR A 171 13.59 13.22 -6.61
C THR A 171 12.34 13.98 -7.05
N ASN A 172 12.33 15.32 -6.90
CA ASN A 172 11.22 16.15 -7.36
C ASN A 172 10.77 15.83 -8.80
N SER A 173 11.74 15.67 -9.71
CA SER A 173 11.47 15.37 -11.13
C SER A 173 10.79 14.01 -11.33
N GLU A 174 11.16 12.99 -10.55
CA GLU A 174 10.54 11.67 -10.60
C GLU A 174 9.14 11.70 -9.99
N VAL A 175 8.94 12.44 -8.89
CA VAL A 175 7.59 12.67 -8.33
C VAL A 175 6.69 13.28 -9.40
N CYS A 176 7.16 14.28 -10.14
CA CYS A 176 6.40 14.87 -11.25
C CYS A 176 6.07 13.86 -12.35
N GLY A 177 7.02 13.01 -12.72
CA GLY A 177 6.80 11.93 -13.69
C GLY A 177 5.74 10.94 -13.21
N ILE A 178 5.75 10.56 -11.93
CA ILE A 178 4.74 9.71 -11.31
C ILE A 178 3.37 10.39 -11.39
N LEU A 179 3.27 11.66 -11.00
CA LEU A 179 1.97 12.32 -10.96
C LEU A 179 1.33 12.46 -12.35
N GLN A 180 2.13 12.63 -13.42
CA GLN A 180 1.64 12.77 -14.80
C GLN A 180 0.78 11.60 -15.30
N LYS A 181 0.82 10.44 -14.63
CA LYS A 181 -0.07 9.31 -14.89
C LYS A 181 -1.53 9.61 -14.56
N PHE A 182 -1.81 10.55 -13.66
CA PHE A 182 -3.13 10.78 -13.09
C PHE A 182 -3.84 11.99 -13.70
N GLY A 183 -5.18 11.96 -13.64
CA GLY A 183 -6.03 13.07 -14.06
C GLY A 183 -6.21 14.14 -12.98
N ALA A 184 -6.23 13.69 -11.73
CA ALA A 184 -6.25 14.50 -10.51
C ALA A 184 -5.86 13.62 -9.31
N LEU A 185 -5.52 14.21 -8.17
CA LEU A 185 -5.31 13.50 -6.91
C LEU A 185 -6.19 14.11 -5.82
N VAL A 186 -6.85 13.30 -5.02
CA VAL A 186 -7.74 13.79 -3.96
C VAL A 186 -7.31 13.26 -2.61
N PHE A 187 -7.05 14.16 -1.67
CA PHE A 187 -6.78 13.84 -0.28
C PHE A 187 -8.06 14.12 0.52
N VAL A 188 -8.61 13.14 1.21
CA VAL A 188 -9.88 13.24 1.94
C VAL A 188 -9.68 12.87 3.40
N GLY A 189 -9.77 13.84 4.29
CA GLY A 189 -9.49 13.56 5.70
C GLY A 189 -9.36 14.81 6.54
N ASP A 190 -8.77 14.63 7.71
CA ASP A 190 -8.66 15.64 8.75
C ASP A 190 -7.24 16.23 8.86
N GLU A 191 -6.90 16.79 10.02
CA GLU A 191 -5.65 17.49 10.26
C GLU A 191 -4.41 16.59 10.07
N SER A 192 -4.48 15.31 10.44
CA SER A 192 -3.36 14.38 10.20
C SER A 192 -3.10 14.19 8.70
N LEU A 193 -4.14 14.12 7.88
CA LEU A 193 -3.97 14.07 6.42
C LEU A 193 -3.49 15.41 5.87
N ALA A 194 -3.87 16.53 6.50
CA ALA A 194 -3.40 17.84 6.12
C ALA A 194 -1.88 17.98 6.29
N ASP A 195 -1.29 17.34 7.30
CA ASP A 195 0.17 17.28 7.49
C ASP A 195 0.84 16.48 6.37
N VAL A 196 0.30 15.31 5.99
CA VAL A 196 0.81 14.53 4.86
C VAL A 196 0.71 15.33 3.56
N TYR A 197 -0.41 16.02 3.33
CA TYR A 197 -0.60 16.86 2.16
C TYR A 197 0.35 18.08 2.14
N ALA A 198 0.68 18.65 3.30
CA ALA A 198 1.68 19.70 3.43
C ALA A 198 3.08 19.19 3.05
N GLY A 199 3.47 18.01 3.54
CA GLY A 199 4.72 17.33 3.14
C GLY A 199 4.76 17.03 1.63
N PHE A 200 3.64 16.58 1.07
CA PHE A 200 3.49 16.36 -0.36
C PHE A 200 3.74 17.64 -1.17
N ASN A 201 3.20 18.79 -0.74
CA ASN A 201 3.44 20.07 -1.41
C ASN A 201 4.91 20.52 -1.30
N ILE A 202 5.59 20.27 -0.18
CA ILE A 202 7.03 20.52 -0.06
C ILE A 202 7.80 19.69 -1.09
N LEU A 203 7.51 18.39 -1.19
CA LEU A 203 8.15 17.50 -2.15
C LEU A 203 7.94 17.96 -3.59
N LEU A 204 6.72 18.39 -3.95
CA LEU A 204 6.39 18.89 -5.30
C LEU A 204 7.03 20.23 -5.65
N ARG A 205 7.25 21.09 -4.67
CA ARG A 205 7.76 22.44 -4.90
C ARG A 205 9.27 22.55 -4.74
N GLY A 206 9.92 21.53 -4.21
CA GLY A 206 11.37 21.58 -3.97
C GLY A 206 11.74 22.60 -2.89
N ASP A 207 10.89 22.80 -1.87
CA ASP A 207 11.03 23.91 -0.92
C ASP A 207 10.70 23.49 0.51
N LEU A 208 11.74 23.19 1.30
CA LEU A 208 11.63 22.84 2.71
C LEU A 208 11.22 24.06 3.55
N ALA A 209 11.77 25.23 3.24
CA ALA A 209 11.51 26.43 4.04
C ALA A 209 10.03 26.82 4.06
N THR A 210 9.33 26.73 2.95
CA THR A 210 8.00 27.35 2.80
C THR A 210 7.07 26.61 1.83
N GLY A 211 7.44 25.40 1.39
CA GLY A 211 6.71 24.65 0.38
C GLY A 211 5.27 24.31 0.77
N ALA A 212 4.94 24.19 2.05
CA ALA A 212 3.58 23.91 2.51
C ALA A 212 2.66 25.15 2.47
N MET A 213 3.21 26.35 2.29
CA MET A 213 2.54 27.62 2.55
C MET A 213 2.01 28.32 1.28
N ARG A 214 0.98 29.16 1.46
CA ARG A 214 0.44 30.04 0.41
C ARG A 214 1.15 31.38 0.42
N LYS A 215 2.40 31.42 -0.07
CA LYS A 215 3.28 32.59 0.02
C LYS A 215 2.64 33.89 -0.49
N SER A 216 1.91 33.84 -1.61
CA SER A 216 1.25 34.99 -2.25
C SER A 216 0.19 35.66 -1.38
N GLU A 217 -0.40 34.91 -0.45
CA GLU A 217 -1.44 35.41 0.46
C GLU A 217 -0.87 35.83 1.83
N MET A 218 0.46 35.72 2.03
CA MET A 218 1.11 35.97 3.32
C MET A 218 1.91 37.27 3.34
N THR A 219 1.95 37.93 4.51
CA THR A 219 2.85 39.07 4.73
C THR A 219 4.30 38.60 4.88
N LYS A 220 5.27 39.50 4.73
CA LYS A 220 6.71 39.18 4.90
C LYS A 220 7.01 38.66 6.31
N GLU A 221 6.31 39.18 7.31
CA GLU A 221 6.42 38.76 8.71
C GLU A 221 5.88 37.35 8.90
N GLN A 222 4.73 37.03 8.31
CA GLN A 222 4.16 35.68 8.32
C GLN A 222 5.07 34.70 7.59
N ILE A 223 5.61 35.06 6.43
CA ILE A 223 6.56 34.24 5.68
C ILE A 223 7.79 33.94 6.53
N LYS A 224 8.32 34.92 7.28
CA LYS A 224 9.47 34.72 8.16
C LYS A 224 9.14 33.81 9.36
N LYS A 225 7.92 33.93 9.91
CA LYS A 225 7.49 33.16 11.09
C LYS A 225 7.17 31.70 10.76
N CYS A 226 6.60 31.45 9.58
CA CYS A 226 6.11 30.15 9.17
C CYS A 226 7.11 29.38 8.29
N ARG A 227 8.41 29.41 8.64
CA ARG A 227 9.46 28.70 7.88
C ARG A 227 9.79 27.34 8.51
N CYS A 228 10.26 26.40 7.68
CA CYS A 228 10.72 25.08 8.10
C CYS A 228 9.68 24.37 8.99
N GLY A 229 10.09 23.80 10.12
CA GLY A 229 9.20 23.12 11.06
C GLY A 229 8.03 23.97 11.57
N ALA A 230 8.14 25.31 11.59
CA ALA A 230 7.05 26.18 12.03
C ALA A 230 5.82 26.14 11.10
N GLN A 231 5.98 25.67 9.86
CA GLN A 231 4.85 25.35 8.96
C GLN A 231 3.92 24.28 9.55
N PHE A 232 4.41 23.48 10.51
CA PHE A 232 3.71 22.38 11.16
C PHE A 232 3.41 22.61 12.62
N THR A 233 4.32 23.25 13.35
CA THR A 233 4.19 23.39 14.80
C THR A 233 3.50 24.69 15.22
N SER A 234 3.45 25.70 14.35
CA SER A 234 2.85 26.99 14.71
C SER A 234 1.37 27.04 14.34
N ALA A 235 0.51 27.16 15.34
CA ALA A 235 -0.94 27.30 15.15
C ALA A 235 -1.32 28.47 14.24
N SER A 236 -0.55 29.57 14.23
CA SER A 236 -0.80 30.71 13.33
C SER A 236 -0.46 30.41 11.86
N CYS A 237 0.28 29.35 11.58
CA CYS A 237 0.72 28.97 10.24
C CYS A 237 -0.19 27.91 9.61
N LEU A 238 -0.86 27.06 10.40
CA LEU A 238 -1.74 26.00 9.89
C LEU A 238 -2.81 26.51 8.89
N PRO A 239 -3.53 27.63 9.15
CA PRO A 239 -4.54 28.13 8.21
C PRO A 239 -3.96 28.72 6.92
N LEU A 240 -2.66 29.03 6.92
CA LEU A 240 -1.95 29.63 5.78
C LEU A 240 -1.36 28.55 4.83
N ARG A 241 -1.53 27.27 5.17
CA ARG A 241 -1.13 26.15 4.31
C ARG A 241 -1.94 26.10 3.03
N VAL A 242 -1.35 25.46 2.03
CA VAL A 242 -1.97 25.19 0.74
C VAL A 242 -2.96 24.05 0.90
N THR A 243 -4.16 24.20 0.35
CA THR A 243 -5.20 23.16 0.38
C THR A 243 -5.60 22.67 -1.01
N SER A 244 -5.10 23.30 -2.07
CA SER A 244 -5.37 22.96 -3.48
C SER A 244 -4.20 23.38 -4.36
N SER A 245 -3.97 22.65 -5.44
CA SER A 245 -3.01 22.98 -6.50
C SER A 245 -3.25 24.36 -7.11
N ASP A 246 -4.50 24.85 -7.12
CA ASP A 246 -4.82 26.19 -7.65
C ASP A 246 -4.24 27.33 -6.79
N GLN A 247 -3.99 27.04 -5.51
CA GLN A 247 -3.39 27.97 -4.56
C GLN A 247 -1.86 27.87 -4.58
N ALA A 248 -1.31 26.94 -5.36
CA ALA A 248 0.12 26.88 -5.59
C ALA A 248 0.54 27.97 -6.57
N GLU A 249 1.53 28.77 -6.17
CA GLU A 249 2.12 29.73 -7.07
C GLU A 249 2.70 29.01 -8.29
N LYS A 250 2.36 29.49 -9.48
CA LYS A 250 3.07 29.10 -10.69
C LYS A 250 4.46 29.71 -10.58
N GLN A 251 5.45 28.89 -10.20
CA GLN A 251 6.84 29.34 -10.16
C GLN A 251 7.24 29.77 -11.58
N ASN A 252 7.87 30.93 -11.69
CA ASN A 252 8.42 31.37 -12.96
C ASN A 252 9.53 30.39 -13.35
N ALA A 253 9.56 29.95 -14.61
CA ALA A 253 10.54 28.99 -15.15
C ALA A 253 12.02 29.42 -15.06
N ARG A 254 12.31 30.57 -14.44
CA ARG A 254 13.66 31.11 -14.23
C ARG A 254 14.20 30.92 -12.81
N ASP A 255 13.36 30.65 -11.82
CA ASP A 255 13.81 30.63 -10.40
C ASP A 255 14.14 29.23 -9.85
N THR A 256 13.74 28.15 -10.51
CA THR A 256 14.07 26.78 -10.10
C THR A 256 13.91 25.80 -11.28
N SER A 257 14.98 25.11 -11.64
CA SER A 257 14.96 24.03 -12.65
C SER A 257 14.24 22.76 -12.16
N ASP A 258 14.00 22.66 -10.85
CA ASP A 258 13.63 21.42 -10.17
C ASP A 258 12.24 21.48 -9.52
N ALA A 259 11.35 22.36 -9.97
CA ALA A 259 9.97 22.43 -9.48
C ALA A 259 8.97 21.86 -10.49
N CYS A 260 7.90 21.23 -9.99
CA CYS A 260 6.95 20.53 -10.83
C CYS A 260 6.21 21.44 -11.81
N SER A 261 6.57 21.36 -13.10
CA SER A 261 5.89 22.12 -14.16
C SER A 261 4.52 21.53 -14.54
N ALA A 262 4.24 20.28 -14.17
CA ALA A 262 2.98 19.61 -14.45
C ALA A 262 1.89 20.04 -13.45
N SER A 263 0.97 20.89 -13.91
CA SER A 263 -0.19 21.34 -13.12
C SER A 263 -1.26 20.27 -13.06
N ILE A 264 -1.05 19.24 -12.24
CA ILE A 264 -2.03 18.17 -12.03
C ILE A 264 -2.96 18.61 -10.91
N PRO A 265 -4.29 18.65 -11.12
CA PRO A 265 -5.21 19.07 -10.08
C PRO A 265 -5.09 18.19 -8.85
N HIS A 266 -4.78 18.77 -7.70
CA HIS A 266 -4.76 18.04 -6.44
C HIS A 266 -5.27 18.91 -5.30
N ALA A 267 -6.00 18.34 -4.34
CA ALA A 267 -6.47 19.10 -3.20
C ALA A 267 -6.79 18.23 -1.99
N LEU A 268 -6.73 18.88 -0.83
CA LEU A 268 -7.28 18.40 0.42
C LEU A 268 -8.77 18.77 0.49
N VAL A 269 -9.60 17.75 0.72
CA VAL A 269 -11.02 17.82 1.03
C VAL A 269 -11.17 17.46 2.50
N THR A 270 -11.43 18.46 3.33
CA THR A 270 -11.53 18.26 4.78
C THR A 270 -12.78 17.45 5.12
N ALA A 271 -12.59 16.33 5.82
CA ALA A 271 -13.64 15.46 6.31
C ALA A 271 -13.28 14.97 7.72
N THR A 272 -14.10 15.32 8.71
CA THR A 272 -13.91 14.96 10.13
C THR A 272 -15.04 14.09 10.68
N SER A 273 -16.08 13.85 9.89
CA SER A 273 -17.26 13.05 10.24
C SER A 273 -17.81 12.34 9.02
N SER A 274 -18.66 11.34 9.26
CA SER A 274 -19.51 10.74 8.22
C SER A 274 -20.98 10.78 8.70
N PRO A 275 -21.92 11.37 7.92
CA PRO A 275 -21.69 12.01 6.62
C PRO A 275 -20.78 13.25 6.69
N ALA A 276 -20.00 13.47 5.63
CA ALA A 276 -19.21 14.66 5.44
C ALA A 276 -20.11 15.87 5.07
N SER A 277 -19.54 17.07 5.17
CA SER A 277 -20.27 18.30 4.82
C SER A 277 -20.60 18.36 3.33
N LYS A 278 -21.69 19.05 2.97
CA LYS A 278 -22.07 19.27 1.57
C LYS A 278 -20.95 19.94 0.77
N SER A 279 -20.23 20.88 1.38
CA SER A 279 -19.11 21.57 0.76
C SER A 279 -17.93 20.61 0.48
N ALA A 280 -17.69 19.61 1.34
CA ALA A 280 -16.69 18.59 1.08
C ALA A 280 -17.07 17.72 -0.13
N HIS A 281 -18.34 17.30 -0.24
CA HIS A 281 -18.83 16.57 -1.41
C HIS A 281 -18.75 17.39 -2.69
N GLU A 282 -19.11 18.67 -2.64
CA GLU A 282 -19.02 19.57 -3.78
C GLU A 282 -17.57 19.75 -4.23
N ARG A 283 -16.64 19.97 -3.30
CA ARG A 283 -15.21 20.10 -3.60
C ARG A 283 -14.65 18.82 -4.22
N PHE A 284 -15.02 17.65 -3.69
CA PHE A 284 -14.67 16.35 -4.26
C PHE A 284 -15.16 16.22 -5.72
N ARG A 285 -16.44 16.51 -5.98
CA ARG A 285 -17.02 16.47 -7.34
C ARG A 285 -16.35 17.47 -8.28
N GLN A 286 -16.02 18.67 -7.80
CA GLN A 286 -15.33 19.70 -8.58
C GLN A 286 -13.91 19.26 -8.99
N LEU A 287 -13.18 18.56 -8.12
CA LEU A 287 -11.85 18.04 -8.47
C LEU A 287 -11.94 16.96 -9.53
N ILE A 288 -12.90 16.05 -9.39
CA ILE A 288 -13.12 14.95 -10.35
C ILE A 288 -13.57 15.49 -11.70
N SER A 289 -14.39 16.53 -11.75
CA SER A 289 -14.84 17.14 -13.00
C SER A 289 -13.72 17.90 -13.72
N ARG A 290 -12.74 18.43 -12.97
CA ARG A 290 -11.53 19.06 -13.52
C ARG A 290 -10.49 18.05 -14.00
N ALA A 291 -10.55 16.81 -13.53
CA ALA A 291 -9.63 15.76 -13.95
C ALA A 291 -9.69 15.58 -15.47
N SER A 292 -8.52 15.46 -16.12
CA SER A 292 -8.41 15.34 -17.57
C SER A 292 -9.41 14.34 -18.16
N ASN A 293 -10.03 14.71 -19.28
CA ASN A 293 -10.97 13.84 -20.02
C ASN A 293 -10.27 12.68 -20.74
N GLN A 294 -8.94 12.56 -20.62
CA GLN A 294 -8.14 11.49 -21.22
C GLN A 294 -8.29 10.12 -20.54
N GLY A 295 -9.28 9.93 -19.67
CA GLY A 295 -9.51 8.66 -18.98
C GLY A 295 -8.46 8.30 -17.93
N LYS A 296 -7.58 9.23 -17.56
CA LYS A 296 -6.57 9.00 -16.52
C LYS A 296 -7.22 8.73 -15.15
N PRO A 297 -6.65 7.82 -14.33
CA PRO A 297 -7.19 7.52 -13.01
C PRO A 297 -7.11 8.74 -12.07
N VAL A 298 -7.98 8.74 -11.05
CA VAL A 298 -8.03 9.76 -10.00
C VAL A 298 -7.86 9.08 -8.64
N PRO A 299 -6.61 8.94 -8.15
CA PRO A 299 -6.35 8.34 -6.85
C PRO A 299 -6.97 9.15 -5.71
N VAL A 300 -7.54 8.43 -4.74
CA VAL A 300 -8.10 9.01 -3.52
C VAL A 300 -7.33 8.49 -2.32
N ILE A 301 -6.69 9.40 -1.59
CA ILE A 301 -5.99 9.12 -0.35
C ILE A 301 -6.89 9.57 0.78
N GLN A 302 -7.31 8.64 1.63
CA GLN A 302 -8.24 8.89 2.72
C GLN A 302 -7.60 8.61 4.07
N SER A 303 -7.90 9.42 5.08
CA SER A 303 -7.45 9.19 6.45
C SER A 303 -8.40 9.84 7.43
N LEU A 304 -8.61 9.20 8.58
CA LEU A 304 -9.20 9.83 9.76
C LEU A 304 -8.31 9.54 10.97
N SER A 305 -7.91 10.60 11.65
CA SER A 305 -7.06 10.53 12.83
C SER A 305 -7.85 10.07 14.06
N LEU A 306 -7.10 9.74 15.10
CA LEU A 306 -7.64 9.38 16.41
C LEU A 306 -8.35 10.57 17.10
N SER A 307 -7.97 11.81 16.76
CA SER A 307 -8.58 13.00 17.37
C SER A 307 -9.98 13.26 16.81
N THR A 308 -10.26 12.84 15.58
CA THR A 308 -11.60 12.92 14.97
C THR A 308 -12.43 11.67 15.20
N SER A 309 -11.82 10.49 15.24
CA SER A 309 -12.56 9.24 15.45
C SER A 309 -11.72 8.12 16.07
N TYR A 310 -12.04 7.74 17.31
CA TYR A 310 -11.74 6.39 17.82
C TYR A 310 -12.75 5.34 17.33
N SER A 311 -13.70 5.70 16.45
CA SER A 311 -14.78 4.83 16.03
C SER A 311 -14.49 4.18 14.68
N LEU A 312 -14.30 2.87 14.71
CA LEU A 312 -14.26 2.02 13.52
C LEU A 312 -15.52 2.20 12.66
N ALA A 313 -16.68 2.40 13.27
CA ALA A 313 -17.93 2.60 12.54
C ALA A 313 -17.93 3.91 11.74
N ILE A 314 -17.41 5.00 12.31
CA ILE A 314 -17.29 6.28 11.59
C ILE A 314 -16.27 6.16 10.46
N ALA A 315 -15.15 5.48 10.69
CA ALA A 315 -14.15 5.23 9.65
C ALA A 315 -14.72 4.40 8.49
N GLY A 316 -15.39 3.29 8.79
CA GLY A 316 -16.07 2.44 7.81
C GLY A 316 -17.14 3.21 7.03
N ASN A 317 -18.01 3.96 7.71
CA ASN A 317 -19.02 4.79 7.05
C ASN A 317 -18.40 5.85 6.14
N SER A 318 -17.28 6.46 6.55
CA SER A 318 -16.57 7.42 5.72
C SER A 318 -16.00 6.76 4.45
N MET A 319 -15.39 5.56 4.56
CA MET A 319 -14.94 4.80 3.39
C MET A 319 -16.11 4.53 2.43
N ASP A 320 -17.23 4.02 2.96
CA ASP A 320 -18.42 3.69 2.18
C ASP A 320 -19.01 4.92 1.47
N GLU A 321 -19.02 6.06 2.15
CA GLU A 321 -19.48 7.34 1.61
C GLU A 321 -18.66 7.82 0.41
N TRP A 322 -17.33 7.84 0.52
CA TRP A 322 -16.46 8.30 -0.57
C TRP A 322 -16.37 7.30 -1.71
N LEU A 323 -16.43 5.99 -1.43
CA LEU A 323 -16.57 4.94 -2.44
C LEU A 323 -17.86 5.10 -3.24
N ALA A 324 -19.00 5.34 -2.58
CA ALA A 324 -20.28 5.56 -3.26
C ALA A 324 -20.24 6.81 -4.16
N LEU A 325 -19.62 7.90 -3.69
CA LEU A 325 -19.41 9.09 -4.51
C LEU A 325 -18.50 8.82 -5.70
N ALA A 326 -17.41 8.07 -5.53
CA ALA A 326 -16.51 7.69 -6.61
C ALA A 326 -17.19 6.82 -7.67
N GLN A 327 -17.98 5.82 -7.26
CA GLN A 327 -18.74 4.94 -8.17
C GLN A 327 -19.69 5.74 -9.07
N SER A 328 -20.29 6.82 -8.56
CA SER A 328 -21.16 7.70 -9.35
C SER A 328 -20.45 8.43 -10.49
N SER A 329 -19.12 8.58 -10.40
CA SER A 329 -18.31 9.33 -11.38
C SER A 329 -17.94 8.53 -12.64
N LYS A 330 -18.07 7.20 -12.61
CA LYS A 330 -17.64 6.26 -13.68
C LYS A 330 -16.16 6.37 -14.07
N ARG A 331 -15.31 6.97 -13.23
CA ARG A 331 -13.85 7.02 -13.44
C ARG A 331 -13.16 5.92 -12.63
N GLU A 332 -12.00 5.50 -13.10
CA GLU A 332 -11.10 4.67 -12.31
C GLU A 332 -10.52 5.49 -11.16
N MET A 333 -10.82 5.06 -9.93
CA MET A 333 -10.44 5.77 -8.71
C MET A 333 -9.86 4.77 -7.71
N PRO A 334 -8.53 4.52 -7.72
CA PRO A 334 -7.90 3.70 -6.71
C PRO A 334 -7.92 4.42 -5.36
N PHE A 335 -8.28 3.70 -4.30
CA PHE A 335 -8.37 4.24 -2.94
C PHE A 335 -7.24 3.70 -2.06
N LEU A 336 -6.63 4.60 -1.29
CA LEU A 336 -5.68 4.30 -0.24
C LEU A 336 -6.20 4.84 1.10
N TRP A 337 -6.37 3.96 2.08
CA TRP A 337 -6.54 4.32 3.48
C TRP A 337 -5.19 4.49 4.15
N LEU A 338 -4.91 5.68 4.67
CA LEU A 338 -3.79 5.91 5.57
C LEU A 338 -4.25 5.67 7.00
N GLY A 339 -3.60 4.72 7.68
CA GLY A 339 -3.77 4.53 9.11
C GLY A 339 -3.30 5.76 9.89
N PRO A 340 -3.78 5.95 11.13
CA PRO A 340 -3.41 7.12 11.91
C PRO A 340 -1.93 7.08 12.33
N THR A 341 -1.43 8.24 12.74
CA THR A 341 -0.15 8.35 13.43
C THR A 341 -0.24 7.78 14.85
N ALA A 342 0.89 7.35 15.38
CA ALA A 342 0.99 7.00 16.79
C ALA A 342 0.73 8.24 17.67
N PRO A 343 0.25 8.06 18.91
CA PRO A 343 0.32 9.10 19.92
C PRO A 343 1.79 9.37 20.25
N GLY A 344 2.14 10.64 20.42
CA GLY A 344 3.50 11.03 20.79
C GLY A 344 3.80 10.76 22.27
N HIS A 345 5.08 10.53 22.58
CA HIS A 345 5.55 10.16 23.92
C HIS A 345 5.34 11.22 24.99
N GLN A 346 5.16 12.49 24.59
CA GLN A 346 4.92 13.61 25.51
C GLN A 346 3.49 13.62 26.05
N LYS A 347 2.57 12.85 25.46
CA LYS A 347 1.20 12.71 25.96
C LYS A 347 1.23 11.93 27.27
N SER A 348 0.61 12.47 28.32
CA SER A 348 0.56 11.80 29.62
C SER A 348 -0.02 10.39 29.46
N ALA A 349 0.55 9.44 30.20
CA ALA A 349 0.18 8.02 30.21
C ALA A 349 -1.22 7.78 30.83
N GLY A 350 -2.24 8.49 30.35
CA GLY A 350 -3.63 8.10 30.54
C GLY A 350 -3.82 6.73 29.90
N ASN A 351 -4.45 5.82 30.64
CA ASN A 351 -4.54 4.39 30.32
C ASN A 351 -4.77 4.10 28.82
N ASP A 352 -3.93 3.22 28.27
CA ASP A 352 -4.13 2.48 27.02
C ASP A 352 -4.28 3.27 25.70
N ILE A 353 -3.89 4.55 25.64
CA ILE A 353 -3.98 5.34 24.38
C ILE A 353 -3.12 4.72 23.26
N HIS A 354 -1.92 4.21 23.57
CA HIS A 354 -1.08 3.55 22.57
C HIS A 354 -1.66 2.21 22.10
N VAL A 355 -2.25 1.42 23.00
CA VAL A 355 -2.85 0.11 22.69
C VAL A 355 -4.12 0.30 21.86
N SER A 356 -4.99 1.23 22.27
CA SER A 356 -6.21 1.56 21.53
C SER A 356 -5.92 2.18 20.17
N SER A 357 -4.89 3.01 20.05
CA SER A 357 -4.43 3.55 18.77
C SER A 357 -3.88 2.46 17.83
N GLN A 358 -3.09 1.53 18.37
CA GLN A 358 -2.59 0.39 17.61
C GLN A 358 -3.73 -0.50 17.14
N GLN A 359 -4.67 -0.83 18.02
CA GLN A 359 -5.85 -1.63 17.69
C GLN A 359 -6.70 -0.96 16.62
N TYR A 360 -6.98 0.33 16.75
CA TYR A 360 -7.70 1.10 15.74
C TYR A 360 -6.99 1.06 14.37
N THR A 361 -5.66 1.14 14.36
CA THR A 361 -4.86 1.05 13.13
C THR A 361 -5.07 -0.30 12.43
N LEU A 362 -5.06 -1.40 13.19
CA LEU A 362 -5.29 -2.75 12.66
C LEU A 362 -6.74 -2.89 12.16
N ASP A 363 -7.72 -2.49 12.97
CA ASP A 363 -9.13 -2.64 12.65
C ASP A 363 -9.55 -1.83 11.42
N THR A 364 -9.08 -0.59 11.30
CA THR A 364 -9.40 0.26 10.15
C THR A 364 -8.68 -0.19 8.88
N SER A 365 -7.46 -0.72 8.99
CA SER A 365 -6.76 -1.31 7.85
C SER A 365 -7.49 -2.53 7.31
N GLU A 366 -8.01 -3.38 8.19
CA GLU A 366 -8.82 -4.54 7.78
C GLU A 366 -10.17 -4.11 7.19
N ALA A 367 -10.83 -3.12 7.80
CA ALA A 367 -12.08 -2.54 7.28
C ALA A 367 -11.90 -1.91 5.89
N ALA A 368 -10.74 -1.31 5.60
CA ALA A 368 -10.38 -0.81 4.29
C ALA A 368 -10.22 -1.96 3.28
N ARG A 369 -9.41 -2.98 3.60
CA ARG A 369 -9.15 -4.11 2.71
C ARG A 369 -10.41 -4.87 2.32
N THR A 370 -11.31 -5.11 3.29
CA THR A 370 -12.62 -5.76 3.05
C THR A 370 -13.52 -4.98 2.10
N ARG A 371 -13.27 -3.67 1.90
CA ARG A 371 -13.96 -2.80 0.94
C ARG A 371 -13.24 -2.65 -0.39
N GLY A 372 -12.12 -3.36 -0.60
CA GLY A 372 -11.26 -3.18 -1.77
C GLY A 372 -10.48 -1.87 -1.74
N VAL A 373 -10.33 -1.25 -0.58
CA VAL A 373 -9.46 -0.09 -0.36
C VAL A 373 -8.11 -0.58 0.13
N GLU A 374 -7.03 -0.10 -0.48
CA GLU A 374 -5.68 -0.45 -0.05
C GLU A 374 -5.35 0.26 1.26
N ALA A 375 -4.49 -0.32 2.10
CA ALA A 375 -4.18 0.24 3.42
C ALA A 375 -2.68 0.43 3.61
N LEU A 376 -2.30 1.60 4.12
CA LEU A 376 -0.93 1.96 4.49
C LEU A 376 -0.90 2.46 5.94
N GLY A 377 -0.24 1.72 6.83
CA GLY A 377 -0.14 2.07 8.25
C GLY A 377 0.93 3.12 8.51
N MET A 378 0.58 4.17 9.27
CA MET A 378 1.51 5.23 9.68
C MET A 378 1.99 5.11 11.13
N TYR A 379 1.36 4.25 11.93
CA TYR A 379 1.66 4.09 13.36
C TYR A 379 3.14 3.79 13.61
N ASN A 380 3.69 2.75 12.99
CA ASN A 380 5.08 2.34 13.24
C ASN A 380 6.11 3.38 12.75
N ALA A 381 5.80 4.11 11.67
CA ALA A 381 6.66 5.18 11.16
C ALA A 381 6.76 6.39 12.10
N THR A 382 5.78 6.56 12.99
CA THR A 382 5.64 7.70 13.89
C THR A 382 5.78 7.36 15.37
N LEU A 383 5.76 6.06 15.71
CA LEU A 383 5.85 5.58 17.09
C LEU A 383 7.09 6.08 17.82
N GLN A 384 8.23 6.16 17.15
CA GLN A 384 9.51 6.64 17.71
C GLN A 384 9.95 7.98 17.12
N ALA A 385 9.03 8.74 16.54
CA ALA A 385 9.33 10.08 16.01
C ALA A 385 9.05 11.15 17.07
N ASP A 386 9.75 12.27 16.99
CA ASP A 386 9.52 13.41 17.86
C ASP A 386 8.21 14.12 17.50
N SER A 387 7.30 14.16 18.47
CA SER A 387 6.02 14.86 18.40
C SER A 387 6.13 16.16 19.18
N TRP A 388 5.64 17.26 18.63
CA TRP A 388 5.82 18.57 19.28
C TRP A 388 4.76 18.89 20.33
N ASP A 389 3.58 18.26 20.27
CA ASP A 389 2.50 18.40 21.26
C ASP A 389 1.95 17.04 21.75
N GLY A 390 2.62 15.94 21.41
CA GLY A 390 2.17 14.59 21.75
C GLY A 390 1.09 14.02 20.82
N ILE A 391 0.67 14.74 19.76
CA ILE A 391 -0.34 14.28 18.79
C ILE A 391 0.11 14.51 17.35
N HIS A 392 0.67 15.69 17.08
CA HIS A 392 1.12 16.14 15.77
C HIS A 392 2.63 16.04 15.64
N TYR A 393 3.07 15.87 14.39
CA TYR A 393 4.46 15.67 14.05
C TYR A 393 4.98 16.79 13.15
N GLY A 394 6.30 17.00 13.17
CA GLY A 394 6.96 18.04 12.40
C GLY A 394 7.18 17.69 10.93
N GLU A 395 7.89 18.59 10.25
CA GLU A 395 8.19 18.52 8.81
C GLU A 395 8.84 17.21 8.37
N LYS A 396 9.80 16.68 9.15
CA LYS A 396 10.50 15.41 8.83
C LYS A 396 9.53 14.24 8.64
N VAL A 397 8.56 14.11 9.55
CA VAL A 397 7.57 13.03 9.51
C VAL A 397 6.63 13.20 8.33
N ALA A 398 6.16 14.42 8.10
CA ALA A 398 5.29 14.73 6.96
C ALA A 398 5.96 14.40 5.61
N LEU A 399 7.28 14.65 5.47
CA LEU A 399 8.05 14.29 4.27
C LEU A 399 8.10 12.77 4.04
N ILE A 400 8.35 11.99 5.10
CA ILE A 400 8.38 10.52 5.02
C ILE A 400 7.00 9.98 4.63
N GLN A 401 5.94 10.44 5.29
CA GLN A 401 4.58 10.01 5.00
C GLN A 401 4.16 10.36 3.57
N ALA A 402 4.49 11.57 3.11
CA ALA A 402 4.25 11.98 1.73
C ALA A 402 5.03 11.11 0.74
N MET A 403 6.29 10.77 1.04
CA MET A 403 7.09 9.87 0.18
C MET A 403 6.51 8.45 0.14
N MET A 404 5.95 7.95 1.24
CA MET A 404 5.24 6.65 1.24
C MET A 404 4.00 6.68 0.34
N VAL A 405 3.22 7.77 0.38
CA VAL A 405 2.08 7.97 -0.54
C VAL A 405 2.56 8.02 -2.00
N ILE A 406 3.65 8.71 -2.28
CA ILE A 406 4.24 8.76 -3.63
C ILE A 406 4.69 7.37 -4.09
N ASN A 407 5.22 6.54 -3.20
CA ASN A 407 5.58 5.16 -3.53
C ASN A 407 4.36 4.33 -3.91
N TRP A 408 3.26 4.46 -3.17
CA TRP A 408 2.00 3.84 -3.58
C TRP A 408 1.54 4.33 -4.96
N LEU A 409 1.54 5.65 -5.18
CA LEU A 409 1.20 6.25 -6.48
C LEU A 409 2.10 5.76 -7.61
N SER A 410 3.38 5.47 -7.34
CA SER A 410 4.31 4.98 -8.36
C SER A 410 3.96 3.58 -8.87
N MET A 411 3.30 2.77 -8.04
CA MET A 411 2.86 1.39 -8.32
C MET A 411 1.45 1.30 -8.91
N LEU A 412 0.78 2.44 -9.11
CA LEU A 412 -0.42 2.57 -9.94
C LEU A 412 -0.01 2.86 -11.40
#